data_AF-A0A961PL18-F1
#
_entry.id   AF-A0A961PL18-F1
#
_cell.length_a   1.000
_cell.length_b   1.000
_cell.length_c   1.000
_cell.angle_alpha   90.00
_cell.angle_beta   90.00
_cell.angle_gamma   90.00
#
_symmetry.space_group_name_H-M   'P 1'
#
loop_
_entity.id
_entity.type
_entity.pdbx_description
1 polymer ?
#
loop_
_entity_poly.entity_id
_entity_poly.type
_entity_poly.pdbx_seq_one_letter_code
_entity_poly.pdbx_strand_id
1 'polypeptide(L)'
;MRIPDDISDLIERGALVAINHSGGKDSQAMTIRLVEAGIPRDQLLIVHATLGDVEWPGTIGHIRKTTFGLPLVIARPRRSFFEVVQARGMFPSPRYRQCTFGGRDRHHR
;
A
#
# COMPACT_ATOMS: atom_id res chain seq x y z
N MET A 1 8.78 -7.32 18.44
CA MET A 1 8.23 -8.48 17.69
C MET A 1 9.41 -9.37 17.37
N ARG A 2 9.30 -10.71 17.51
CA ARG A 2 10.36 -11.61 17.04
C ARG A 2 10.17 -11.86 15.55
N ILE A 3 11.21 -11.62 14.77
CA ILE A 3 11.24 -11.98 13.35
C ILE A 3 11.62 -13.48 13.27
N PRO A 4 10.85 -14.31 12.55
CA PRO A 4 11.21 -15.71 12.32
C PRO A 4 12.61 -15.85 11.71
N ASP A 5 13.31 -16.93 12.02
CA ASP A 5 14.72 -17.09 11.64
C ASP A 5 14.90 -17.18 10.11
N ASP A 6 13.94 -17.79 9.40
CA ASP A 6 13.89 -17.84 7.93
C ASP A 6 13.69 -16.46 7.28
N ILE A 7 12.91 -15.58 7.91
CA ILE A 7 12.74 -14.20 7.46
C ILE A 7 13.99 -13.37 7.78
N SER A 8 14.63 -13.63 8.92
CA SER A 8 15.88 -12.97 9.30
C SER A 8 16.99 -13.27 8.28
N ASP A 9 17.13 -14.54 7.85
CA ASP A 9 18.09 -14.93 6.79
C ASP A 9 17.86 -14.14 5.49
N LEU A 10 16.59 -13.98 5.07
CA LEU A 10 16.26 -13.19 3.88
C LEU A 10 16.68 -11.73 4.03
N ILE A 11 16.43 -11.13 5.19
CA ILE A 11 16.81 -9.74 5.49
C ILE A 11 18.33 -9.60 5.50
N GLU A 12 19.07 -10.52 6.14
CA GLU A 12 20.54 -10.52 6.16
C GLU A 12 21.14 -10.62 4.75
N ARG A 13 20.47 -11.33 3.84
CA ARG A 13 20.85 -11.44 2.43
C ARG A 13 20.44 -10.23 1.56
N GLY A 14 19.87 -9.19 2.16
CA GLY A 14 19.52 -7.95 1.46
C GLY A 14 18.09 -7.88 0.92
N ALA A 15 17.16 -8.73 1.40
CA ALA A 15 15.76 -8.67 0.96
C ALA A 15 15.09 -7.34 1.37
N LEU A 16 14.26 -6.79 0.49
CA LEU A 16 13.41 -5.66 0.82
C LEU A 16 12.15 -6.13 1.55
N VAL A 17 11.73 -5.36 2.55
CA VAL A 17 10.47 -5.52 3.28
C VAL A 17 9.53 -4.40 2.85
N ALA A 18 8.58 -4.76 1.99
CA ALA A 18 7.55 -3.83 1.50
C ALA A 18 6.41 -3.69 2.51
N ILE A 19 6.08 -2.46 2.87
CA ILE A 19 5.01 -2.11 3.80
C ILE A 19 3.88 -1.44 3.02
N ASN A 20 2.78 -2.16 2.82
CA ASN A 20 1.56 -1.57 2.24
C ASN A 20 0.93 -0.62 3.26
N HIS A 21 0.92 0.68 2.94
CA HIS A 21 0.48 1.72 3.86
C HIS A 21 -0.72 2.48 3.32
N SER A 22 -1.88 2.33 3.96
CA SER A 22 -3.12 3.00 3.57
C SER A 22 -3.26 4.42 4.12
N GLY A 23 -2.38 4.80 5.06
CA GLY A 23 -2.55 6.00 5.87
C GLY A 23 -3.38 5.77 7.14
N GLY A 24 -3.82 4.53 7.38
CA GLY A 24 -4.53 4.13 8.58
C GLY A 24 -3.61 3.74 9.74
N LYS A 25 -4.20 3.68 10.93
CA LYS A 25 -3.52 3.34 12.19
C LYS A 25 -2.80 1.98 12.17
N ASP A 26 -3.34 0.99 11.47
CA ASP A 26 -2.80 -0.38 11.51
C ASP A 26 -1.52 -0.51 10.68
N SER A 27 -1.49 0.09 9.49
CA SER A 27 -0.25 0.16 8.70
C SER A 27 0.81 1.04 9.35
N GLN A 28 0.39 2.10 10.06
CA GLN A 28 1.30 2.93 10.84
C GLN A 28 1.89 2.13 12.00
N ALA A 29 1.06 1.45 12.78
CA ALA A 29 1.51 0.58 13.87
C ALA A 29 2.46 -0.51 13.36
N MET A 30 2.17 -1.14 12.21
CA MET A 30 3.06 -2.13 11.62
C MET A 30 4.41 -1.51 11.21
N THR A 31 4.40 -0.30 10.63
CA THR A 31 5.65 0.41 10.29
C THR A 31 6.50 0.64 11.53
N ILE A 32 5.91 1.10 12.63
CA ILE A 32 6.59 1.28 13.93
C ILE A 32 7.20 -0.05 14.39
N ARG A 33 6.42 -1.13 14.36
CA ARG A 33 6.88 -2.44 14.84
C ARG A 33 8.00 -3.05 14.02
N LEU A 34 8.06 -2.80 12.71
CA LEU A 34 9.15 -3.26 11.84
C LEU A 34 10.44 -2.48 12.09
N VAL A 35 10.33 -1.17 12.30
CA VAL A 35 11.48 -0.32 12.70
C VAL A 35 12.00 -0.75 14.08
N GLU A 36 11.12 -0.94 15.06
CA GLU A 36 11.48 -1.42 16.40
C GLU A 36 12.06 -2.84 16.41
N ALA A 37 11.70 -3.66 15.42
CA ALA A 37 12.27 -5.00 15.25
C ALA A 37 13.69 -4.98 14.68
N GLY A 38 14.22 -3.81 14.30
CA GLY A 38 15.61 -3.64 13.87
C GLY A 38 15.88 -3.94 12.39
N ILE A 39 14.84 -3.98 11.55
CA ILE A 39 15.04 -4.14 10.10
C ILE A 39 15.79 -2.91 9.56
N PRO A 40 16.87 -3.09 8.77
CA PRO A 40 17.62 -1.97 8.20
C PRO A 40 16.72 -1.03 7.40
N ARG A 41 16.91 0.29 7.60
CA ARG A 41 15.98 1.31 7.08
C ARG A 41 15.98 1.40 5.56
N ASP A 42 17.12 1.09 4.95
CA ASP A 42 17.31 0.97 3.50
C ASP A 42 16.65 -0.27 2.90
N GLN A 43 16.29 -1.25 3.73
CA GLN A 43 15.51 -2.43 3.35
C GLN A 43 14.00 -2.26 3.58
N LEU A 44 13.56 -1.18 4.24
CA LEU A 44 12.15 -0.89 4.46
C LEU A 44 11.62 0.02 3.34
N LEU A 45 10.56 -0.42 2.64
CA LEU A 45 9.94 0.33 1.55
C LEU A 45 8.44 0.53 1.81
N ILE A 46 7.98 1.77 1.95
CA ILE A 46 6.56 2.07 2.03
C ILE A 46 5.95 2.07 0.63
N VAL A 47 4.84 1.36 0.46
CA VAL A 47 4.04 1.34 -0.76
C VAL A 47 2.63 1.83 -0.45
N HIS A 48 2.22 2.93 -1.08
CA HIS A 48 0.87 3.46 -0.98
C HIS A 48 0.18 3.39 -2.35
N ALA A 49 -0.87 2.58 -2.46
CA ALA A 49 -1.73 2.55 -3.64
C ALA A 49 -2.77 3.66 -3.52
N THR A 50 -2.56 4.76 -4.22
CA THR A 50 -3.43 5.93 -4.11
C THR A 50 -4.75 5.73 -4.86
N LEU A 51 -5.82 6.31 -4.35
CA LEU A 51 -7.11 6.40 -5.02
C LEU A 51 -7.18 7.56 -6.03
N GLY A 52 -6.10 8.31 -6.21
CA GLY A 52 -6.06 9.46 -7.11
C GLY A 52 -7.00 10.56 -6.63
N ASP A 53 -7.90 11.03 -7.49
CA ASP A 53 -8.77 12.19 -7.22
C ASP A 53 -9.78 11.97 -6.09
N VAL A 54 -10.07 10.72 -5.72
CA VAL A 54 -10.98 10.38 -4.61
C VAL A 54 -10.25 10.03 -3.32
N GLU A 55 -8.92 10.22 -3.28
CA GLU A 55 -8.12 10.10 -2.07
C GLU A 55 -8.46 11.21 -1.08
N TRP A 56 -8.46 10.89 0.22
CA TRP A 56 -8.62 11.91 1.25
C TRP A 56 -7.49 12.95 1.17
N PRO A 57 -7.82 14.26 1.16
CA PRO A 57 -6.80 15.29 1.17
C PRO A 57 -5.86 15.14 2.35
N GLY A 58 -4.56 15.06 2.07
CA GLY A 58 -3.53 14.94 3.09
C GLY A 58 -3.10 13.52 3.44
N THR A 59 -3.72 12.44 2.91
CA THR A 59 -3.29 11.05 3.17
C THR A 59 -1.80 10.85 2.93
N ILE A 60 -1.31 11.22 1.74
CA ILE A 60 0.12 11.07 1.38
C ILE A 60 1.01 11.89 2.32
N GLY A 61 0.58 13.11 2.66
CA GLY A 61 1.30 13.98 3.59
C GLY A 61 1.37 13.37 5.00
N HIS A 62 0.28 12.77 5.47
CA HIS A 62 0.24 12.04 6.73
C HIS A 62 1.22 10.86 6.71
N ILE A 63 1.18 10.02 5.68
CA ILE A 63 2.11 8.89 5.52
C ILE A 63 3.56 9.36 5.60
N ARG A 64 3.93 10.41 4.85
CA ARG A 64 5.30 10.96 4.87
C ARG A 64 5.72 11.42 6.27
N LYS A 65 4.81 12.04 7.03
CA LYS A 65 5.08 12.55 8.39
C LYS A 65 5.19 11.44 9.43
N THR A 66 4.52 10.29 9.23
CA THR A 66 4.42 9.23 10.25
C THR A 66 5.26 7.99 9.96
N THR A 67 6.02 7.96 8.86
CA THR A 67 6.83 6.80 8.44
C THR A 67 8.33 7.05 8.53
N PHE A 68 8.77 7.94 9.43
CA PHE A 68 10.19 8.13 9.81
C PHE A 68 11.15 8.45 8.65
N GLY A 69 10.65 9.09 7.59
CA GLY A 69 11.44 9.40 6.39
C GLY A 69 11.81 8.18 5.55
N LEU A 70 11.17 7.03 5.77
CA LEU A 70 11.39 5.84 4.96
C LEU A 70 11.00 6.09 3.48
N PRO A 71 11.66 5.42 2.52
CA PRO A 71 11.31 5.50 1.11
C PRO A 71 9.82 5.22 0.87
N LEU A 72 9.14 6.11 0.15
CA LEU A 72 7.71 6.02 -0.16
C LEU A 72 7.47 5.96 -1.67
N VAL A 73 6.94 4.83 -2.13
CA VAL A 73 6.44 4.63 -3.49
C VAL A 73 4.93 4.85 -3.52
N ILE A 74 4.49 5.71 -4.43
CA ILE A 74 3.06 5.96 -4.68
C ILE A 74 2.67 5.23 -5.96
N ALA A 75 1.93 4.13 -5.82
CA ALA A 75 1.38 3.39 -6.94
C ALA A 75 0.09 4.09 -7.43
N ARG A 76 0.14 4.66 -8.63
CA ARG A 76 -1.00 5.34 -9.25
C ARG A 76 -1.84 4.35 -10.07
N PRO A 77 -3.18 4.44 -10.02
CA PRO A 77 -4.03 3.60 -10.84
C PRO A 77 -3.96 4.03 -12.31
N ARG A 78 -4.14 3.07 -13.23
CA ARG A 78 -4.20 3.33 -14.67
C ARG A 78 -5.49 4.04 -15.12
N ARG A 79 -6.56 3.86 -14.35
CA ARG A 79 -7.88 4.47 -14.57
C ARG A 79 -8.35 5.10 -13.27
N SER A 80 -9.06 6.22 -13.36
CA SER A 80 -9.68 6.84 -12.20
C SER A 80 -10.83 6.00 -11.67
N PHE A 81 -11.23 6.26 -10.43
CA PHE A 81 -12.40 5.62 -9.82
C PHE A 81 -13.65 5.75 -10.70
N PHE A 82 -13.93 6.96 -11.20
CA PHE A 82 -15.11 7.23 -11.99
C PHE A 82 -15.04 6.62 -13.40
N GLU A 83 -13.86 6.53 -14.01
CA GLU A 83 -13.68 5.80 -15.26
C GLU A 83 -14.01 4.32 -15.11
N VAL A 84 -13.62 3.71 -13.99
CA VAL A 84 -13.94 2.31 -13.68
C VAL A 84 -15.44 2.14 -13.43
N VAL A 85 -16.09 3.07 -12.71
CA VAL A 85 -17.54 3.05 -12.48
C VAL A 85 -18.30 3.17 -13.79
N GLN A 86 -17.93 4.14 -14.64
CA GLN A 86 -18.56 4.38 -15.93
C GLN A 86 -18.41 3.18 -16.86
N ALA A 87 -17.20 2.63 -16.99
CA ALA A 87 -16.95 1.46 -17.85
C ALA A 87 -17.72 0.21 -17.42
N ARG A 88 -18.07 0.10 -16.13
CA ARG A 88 -18.83 -1.02 -15.59
C ARG A 88 -20.33 -0.78 -15.55
N GLY A 89 -20.77 0.47 -15.66
CA GLY A 89 -22.17 0.84 -15.42
C GLY A 89 -22.63 0.58 -13.98
N MET A 90 -21.72 0.42 -13.01
CA MET A 90 -22.08 0.18 -11.62
C MET A 90 -21.02 0.68 -10.62
N PHE A 91 -21.50 1.23 -9.50
CA PHE A 91 -20.65 1.51 -8.35
C PHE A 91 -20.20 0.20 -7.65
N PRO A 92 -19.05 0.20 -6.99
CA PRO A 92 -18.60 -0.93 -6.20
C PRO A 92 -19.55 -1.23 -5.05
N SER A 93 -19.63 -2.50 -4.69
CA SER A 93 -20.41 -2.98 -3.55
C SER A 93 -19.53 -3.85 -2.66
N PRO A 94 -19.97 -4.20 -1.44
CA PRO A 94 -19.23 -5.13 -0.58
C PRO A 94 -18.91 -6.48 -1.26
N ARG A 95 -19.78 -6.93 -2.18
CA ARG A 95 -19.61 -8.12 -3.02
C ARG A 95 -18.63 -7.91 -4.19
N TYR A 96 -18.50 -6.67 -4.67
CA TYR A 96 -17.64 -6.26 -5.79
C TYR A 96 -16.72 -5.09 -5.37
N ARG A 97 -15.74 -5.39 -4.52
CA ARG A 97 -14.84 -4.39 -3.92
C ARG A 97 -13.92 -3.76 -4.96
N GLN A 98 -13.63 -2.45 -4.91
CA GLN A 98 -12.66 -1.86 -5.85
C GLN A 98 -11.25 -2.44 -5.68
N CYS A 99 -10.86 -2.70 -4.43
CA CYS A 99 -9.49 -3.04 -4.06
C CYS A 99 -8.97 -4.39 -4.62
N THR A 100 -9.85 -5.29 -5.08
CA THR A 100 -9.47 -6.59 -5.66
C THR A 100 -9.84 -6.72 -7.14
N PHE A 101 -10.39 -5.67 -7.74
CA PHE A 101 -11.00 -5.74 -9.06
C PHE A 101 -10.37 -4.85 -10.13
N GLY A 102 -9.41 -3.98 -9.78
CA GLY A 102 -8.73 -3.09 -10.74
C GLY A 102 -7.93 -3.79 -11.85
N GLY A 103 -7.75 -5.12 -11.78
CA GLY A 103 -7.02 -5.92 -12.77
C GLY A 103 -7.88 -6.78 -13.71
N ARG A 104 -9.21 -6.81 -13.54
CA ARG A 104 -10.10 -7.57 -14.44
C ARG A 104 -10.85 -6.61 -15.36
N ASP A 105 -10.16 -6.17 -16.42
CA ASP A 105 -10.84 -5.81 -17.66
C ASP A 105 -11.57 -7.06 -18.12
N ARG A 106 -12.90 -7.08 -17.98
CA ARG A 106 -13.68 -7.97 -18.82
C ARG A 106 -13.63 -7.36 -20.21
N HIS A 107 -12.70 -7.84 -21.05
CA HIS A 107 -12.87 -7.77 -22.49
C HIS A 107 -14.16 -8.54 -22.83
N HIS A 108 -15.29 -7.86 -22.75
CA HIS A 108 -16.46 -8.25 -23.51
C HIS A 108 -16.34 -7.52 -24.85
N ARG A 109 -15.98 -8.31 -25.85
CA ARG A 109 -16.30 -8.06 -27.25
C ARG A 109 -17.81 -7.86 -27.41
#